data_AF-A0A7W4CV87-F1
#
_entry.id   AF-A0A7W4CV87-F1
#
_cell.length_a   1.000
_cell.length_b   1.000
_cell.length_c   1.000
_cell.angle_alpha   90.00
_cell.angle_beta   90.00
_cell.angle_gamma   90.00
#
_symmetry.space_group_name_H-M   'P 1'
#
loop_
_entity.id
_entity.type
_entity.pdbx_description
1 polymer ?
#
loop_
_entity_poly.entity_id
_entity_poly.type
_entity_poly.pdbx_seq_one_letter_code
_entity_poly.pdbx_strand_id
1 'polypeptide(L)'
;MSMPRDYEVFVLLDHANELAVHDVCADRWLLDVTAGMYLASDVACGEPEVAPELPTTVRECVARAAQLTAQWDSAELTPSGRMLVALLATLAAEMGC
;
A
#
# COMPACT_ATOMS: atom_id res chain seq x y z
N MET A 1 -10.27 13.56 -8.68
CA MET A 1 -9.30 14.51 -8.12
C MET A 1 -8.18 13.67 -7.55
N SER A 2 -6.93 14.04 -7.82
CA SER A 2 -5.73 13.38 -7.26
C SER A 2 -5.73 13.54 -5.75
N MET A 3 -5.61 12.45 -4.99
CA MET A 3 -5.38 12.56 -3.55
C MET A 3 -3.87 12.78 -3.36
N PRO A 4 -3.45 13.79 -2.58
CA PRO A 4 -2.05 13.95 -2.27
C PRO A 4 -1.60 12.66 -1.56
N ARG A 5 -0.64 11.94 -2.18
CA ARG A 5 0.03 10.71 -1.70
C ARG A 5 -0.44 9.37 -2.28
N ASP A 6 -1.24 9.36 -3.35
CA ASP A 6 -1.55 8.12 -4.08
C ASP A 6 -0.29 7.40 -4.59
N TYR A 7 0.62 8.16 -5.21
CA TYR A 7 1.90 7.63 -5.68
C TYR A 7 2.81 7.15 -4.53
N GLU A 8 2.76 7.80 -3.37
CA GLU A 8 3.53 7.37 -2.19
C GLU A 8 3.05 6.01 -1.68
N VAL A 9 1.74 5.75 -1.67
CA VAL A 9 1.19 4.43 -1.30
C VAL A 9 1.66 3.35 -2.27
N PHE A 10 1.71 3.65 -3.57
CA PHE A 10 2.27 2.73 -4.57
C PHE A 10 3.74 2.40 -4.26
N VAL A 11 4.59 3.41 -4.06
CA VAL A 11 6.01 3.20 -3.79
C VAL A 11 6.24 2.39 -2.50
N LEU A 12 5.45 2.62 -1.45
CA LEU A 12 5.53 1.84 -0.21
C LEU A 12 5.19 0.37 -0.42
N LEU A 13 4.19 0.06 -1.24
CA LEU A 13 3.77 -1.32 -1.50
C LEU A 13 4.66 -2.04 -2.52
N ASP A 14 5.22 -1.32 -3.48
CA ASP A 14 6.27 -1.83 -4.36
C ASP A 14 7.50 -2.23 -3.54
N HIS A 15 7.96 -1.35 -2.65
CA HIS A 15 9.08 -1.66 -1.76
C HIS A 15 8.75 -2.80 -0.77
N ALA A 16 7.53 -2.84 -0.21
CA ALA A 16 7.08 -3.95 0.62
C ALA A 16 7.11 -5.28 -0.13
N ASN A 17 6.73 -5.27 -1.42
CA ASN A 17 6.74 -6.45 -2.26
C ASN A 17 8.17 -6.94 -2.52
N GLU A 18 9.11 -6.04 -2.80
CA GLU A 18 10.54 -6.38 -2.92
C GLU A 18 11.09 -7.02 -1.65
N LEU A 19 10.81 -6.43 -0.48
CA LEU A 19 11.23 -6.97 0.81
C LEU A 19 10.62 -8.35 1.09
N ALA A 20 9.33 -8.53 0.77
CA ALA A 20 8.61 -9.78 0.98
C ALA A 20 9.15 -10.94 0.12
N VAL A 21 9.60 -10.67 -1.11
CA VAL A 21 10.22 -11.69 -1.98
C VAL A 21 11.52 -12.26 -1.39
N HIS A 22 12.19 -11.50 -0.53
CA HIS A 22 13.46 -11.89 0.09
C HIS A 22 13.32 -12.40 1.53
N ASP A 23 12.12 -12.37 2.11
CA ASP A 23 11.85 -12.81 3.49
C ASP A 23 11.13 -14.17 3.51
N VAL A 24 11.82 -15.19 4.06
CA VAL A 24 11.33 -16.58 4.17
C VAL A 24 10.10 -16.69 5.10
N CYS A 25 9.82 -15.68 5.92
CA CYS A 25 8.62 -15.61 6.75
C CYS A 25 7.44 -14.88 6.09
N ALA A 26 7.61 -14.31 4.89
CA ALA A 26 6.59 -13.49 4.23
C ALA A 26 5.58 -14.30 3.39
N ASP A 27 5.72 -15.62 3.27
CA ASP A 27 4.84 -16.49 2.48
C ASP A 27 3.35 -16.26 2.75
N ARG A 28 2.99 -15.91 4.00
CA ARG A 28 1.60 -15.65 4.39
C ARG A 28 1.02 -14.36 3.78
N TRP A 29 1.82 -13.31 3.64
CA TRP A 29 1.34 -11.97 3.26
C TRP A 29 1.76 -11.55 1.86
N LEU A 30 2.66 -12.30 1.21
CA LEU A 30 3.21 -11.97 -0.10
C LEU A 30 2.12 -11.74 -1.16
N LEU A 31 1.08 -12.60 -1.17
CA LEU A 31 -0.04 -12.44 -2.11
C LEU A 31 -0.84 -11.16 -1.86
N ASP A 32 -1.10 -10.83 -0.60
CA ASP A 32 -1.85 -9.62 -0.24
C ASP A 32 -1.03 -8.35 -0.50
N VAL A 33 0.27 -8.37 -0.23
CA VAL A 33 1.20 -7.28 -0.57
C VAL A 33 1.25 -7.08 -2.09
N THR A 34 1.36 -8.16 -2.86
CA THR A 34 1.34 -8.11 -4.34
C THR A 34 0.02 -7.55 -4.85
N ALA A 35 -1.10 -8.00 -4.30
CA ALA A 35 -2.43 -7.49 -4.66
C ALA A 35 -2.58 -6.00 -4.32
N GLY A 36 -2.08 -5.58 -3.16
CA GLY A 36 -2.06 -4.18 -2.75
C GLY A 36 -1.23 -3.32 -3.69
N MET A 37 -0.04 -3.75 -4.08
CA MET A 37 0.82 -3.07 -5.05
C MET A 37 0.09 -2.90 -6.39
N TYR A 38 -0.60 -3.93 -6.88
CA TYR A 38 -1.37 -3.84 -8.13
C TYR A 38 -2.50 -2.80 -8.04
N LEU A 39 -3.28 -2.83 -6.95
CA LEU A 39 -4.35 -1.86 -6.72
C LEU A 39 -3.80 -0.43 -6.57
N ALA A 40 -2.66 -0.26 -5.89
CA ALA A 40 -2.02 1.04 -5.73
C ALA A 40 -1.44 1.58 -7.04
N SER A 41 -0.95 0.71 -7.93
CA SER A 41 -0.52 1.12 -9.27
C SER A 41 -1.68 1.69 -10.10
N ASP A 42 -2.86 1.08 -10.01
CA ASP A 42 -4.07 1.59 -10.67
C ASP A 42 -4.51 2.94 -10.10
N VAL A 43 -4.44 3.09 -8.76
CA VAL A 43 -4.77 4.36 -8.07
C VAL A 43 -3.77 5.47 -8.40
N ALA A 44 -2.48 5.16 -8.47
CA ALA A 44 -1.41 6.12 -8.76
C ALA A 44 -1.26 6.45 -10.26
N CYS A 45 -2.09 5.87 -11.13
CA CYS A 45 -1.96 6.05 -12.58
C CYS A 45 -2.21 7.51 -12.99
N GLY A 46 -1.19 8.14 -13.58
CA GLY A 46 -1.24 9.55 -14.01
C GLY A 46 -0.94 10.56 -12.90
N GLU A 47 -0.61 10.09 -11.70
CA GLU A 47 -0.21 10.91 -10.56
C GLU A 47 1.27 11.33 -10.66
N PRO A 48 1.64 12.49 -10.08
CA PRO A 48 3.03 12.92 -10.06
C PRO A 48 3.87 11.97 -9.21
N GLU A 49 5.05 11.62 -9.72
CA GLU A 49 5.99 10.77 -9.00
C GLU A 49 6.52 11.47 -7.74
N VAL A 50 6.60 10.72 -6.64
CA VAL A 50 7.13 11.18 -5.35
C VAL A 50 8.03 10.10 -4.79
N ALA A 51 9.20 10.48 -4.28
CA ALA A 51 10.14 9.58 -3.61
C ALA A 51 10.01 9.73 -2.07
N PRO A 52 9.20 8.90 -1.39
CA PRO A 52 9.14 8.90 0.07
C PRO A 52 10.39 8.28 0.69
N GLU A 53 10.61 8.56 1.96
CA GLU A 53 11.54 7.78 2.78
C GLU A 53 10.98 6.36 2.97
N LEU A 54 11.77 5.35 2.57
CA LEU A 54 11.36 3.95 2.56
C LEU A 54 11.67 3.27 3.90
N PRO A 55 10.68 2.64 4.55
CA PRO A 55 10.92 1.78 5.71
C PRO A 55 11.72 0.53 5.34
N THR A 56 12.28 -0.14 6.35
CA THR A 56 13.17 -1.31 6.14
C THR A 56 12.47 -2.66 6.25
N THR A 57 11.19 -2.67 6.64
CA THR A 57 10.41 -3.89 6.83
C THR A 57 9.08 -3.83 6.10
N VAL A 58 8.60 -4.98 5.62
CA VAL A 58 7.25 -5.13 5.01
C VAL A 58 6.19 -4.53 5.93
N ARG A 59 6.30 -4.81 7.23
CA ARG A 59 5.38 -4.35 8.27
C ARG A 59 5.26 -2.83 8.29
N GLU A 60 6.39 -2.12 8.35
CA GLU A 60 6.40 -0.66 8.42
C GLU A 60 5.88 -0.03 7.13
N CYS A 61 6.20 -0.61 5.97
CA CYS A 61 5.66 -0.17 4.69
C CYS A 61 4.13 -0.27 4.65
N VAL A 62 3.58 -1.44 5.03
CA VAL A 62 2.13 -1.68 5.09
C VAL A 62 1.45 -0.76 6.11
N ALA A 63 2.03 -0.59 7.31
CA ALA A 63 1.49 0.29 8.34
C ALA A 63 1.40 1.74 7.84
N ARG A 64 2.45 2.24 7.19
CA ARG A 64 2.46 3.60 6.62
C ARG A 64 1.46 3.74 5.49
N ALA A 65 1.40 2.77 4.57
CA ALA A 65 0.41 2.76 3.49
C ALA A 65 -1.02 2.79 4.05
N ALA A 66 -1.32 1.97 5.07
CA ALA A 66 -2.62 1.97 5.73
C ALA A 66 -2.95 3.33 6.37
N GLN A 67 -2.00 3.96 7.06
CA GLN A 67 -2.18 5.30 7.65
C GLN A 67 -2.44 6.39 6.60
N LEU A 68 -1.80 6.30 5.43
CA LEU A 68 -2.02 7.23 4.32
C LEU A 68 -3.41 7.05 3.72
N THR A 69 -3.78 5.80 3.41
CA THR A 69 -5.10 5.50 2.82
C THR A 69 -6.28 5.79 3.76
N ALA A 70 -6.07 5.73 5.08
CA ALA A 70 -7.06 6.13 6.07
C ALA A 70 -7.42 7.62 6.04
N GLN A 71 -6.59 8.45 5.41
CA GLN A 71 -6.84 9.90 5.24
C GLN A 71 -7.59 10.21 3.94
N TRP A 72 -7.82 9.22 3.07
CA TRP A 72 -8.53 9.43 1.82
C TRP A 72 -10.02 9.66 2.05
N ASP A 73 -10.62 10.57 1.27
CA ASP A 73 -12.07 10.76 1.28
C ASP A 73 -12.76 9.57 0.59
N SER A 74 -13.45 8.76 1.40
CA SER A 74 -14.23 7.61 0.95
C SER A 74 -15.25 7.92 -0.16
N ALA A 75 -15.77 9.16 -0.23
CA ALA A 75 -16.73 9.58 -1.24
C ALA A 75 -16.11 9.77 -2.63
N GLU A 76 -14.79 9.99 -2.68
CA GLU A 76 -14.04 10.27 -3.90
C GLU A 76 -13.26 9.06 -4.42
N LEU A 77 -13.24 7.95 -3.67
CA LEU A 77 -12.47 6.76 -4.04
C LEU A 77 -13.02 6.05 -5.28
N THR A 78 -12.11 5.61 -6.14
CA THR A 78 -12.39 4.63 -7.18
C THR A 78 -12.69 3.26 -6.56
N PRO A 79 -13.25 2.30 -7.33
CA PRO A 79 -13.39 0.92 -6.86
C PRO A 79 -12.06 0.31 -6.37
N SER A 80 -10.97 0.51 -7.11
CA SER A 80 -9.63 0.04 -6.74
C SER A 80 -9.13 0.69 -5.45
N GLY A 81 -9.35 2.01 -5.28
CA GLY A 81 -9.02 2.72 -4.06
C GLY A 81 -9.75 2.17 -2.83
N ARG A 82 -11.06 1.85 -2.95
CA ARG A 82 -11.82 1.21 -1.87
C ARG A 82 -11.30 -0.19 -1.53
N MET A 83 -10.97 -1.00 -2.55
CA MET A 83 -10.40 -2.33 -2.34
C MET A 83 -9.03 -2.25 -1.66
N LEU A 84 -8.20 -1.30 -2.07
CA LEU A 84 -6.89 -1.05 -1.49
C LEU A 84 -6.99 -0.68 -0.02
N VAL A 85 -7.87 0.27 0.34
CA VAL A 85 -8.10 0.66 1.74
C VAL A 85 -8.51 -0.55 2.59
N ALA A 86 -9.46 -1.36 2.11
CA ALA A 86 -9.95 -2.54 2.83
C ALA A 86 -8.85 -3.60 3.01
N LEU A 87 -8.04 -3.83 1.96
CA LEU A 87 -6.92 -4.75 1.98
C LEU A 87 -5.85 -4.31 2.97
N LEU A 88 -5.44 -3.04 2.93
CA LEU A 88 -4.41 -2.50 3.81
C LEU A 88 -4.85 -2.47 5.28
N ALA A 89 -6.12 -2.18 5.56
CA ALA A 89 -6.67 -2.27 6.91
C ALA A 89 -6.61 -3.70 7.46
N THR A 90 -6.93 -4.70 6.62
CA THR A 90 -6.86 -6.11 7.00
C THR A 90 -5.41 -6.54 7.23
N LEU A 91 -4.52 -6.19 6.29
CA LEU A 91 -3.11 -6.56 6.33
C LEU A 91 -2.39 -5.94 7.55
N ALA A 92 -2.65 -4.67 7.84
CA ALA A 92 -2.12 -4.00 9.03
C ALA A 92 -2.58 -4.71 10.32
N ALA A 93 -3.86 -5.07 10.43
CA ALA A 93 -4.38 -5.80 11.58
C ALA A 93 -3.74 -7.19 11.73
N GLU A 94 -3.51 -7.92 10.64
CA GLU A 94 -2.84 -9.23 10.67
C GLU A 94 -1.36 -9.14 11.08
N MET A 95 -0.68 -8.07 10.68
CA MET A 95 0.73 -7.83 11.00
C MET A 95 0.94 -7.22 12.39
N GLY A 96 -0.13 -6.79 13.08
CA GLY A 96 -0.09 -6.18 14.40
C GLY A 96 0.32 -4.71 14.39
N CYS A 97 -0.13 -3.96 13.38
CA CYS A 97 0.24 -2.57 13.11
C CYS A 97 -0.93 -1.60 13.31
#